data_AF-A0A3M0YGH3-F1
#
_entry.id   AF-A0A3M0YGH3-F1
#
_cell.length_a   1.000
_cell.length_b   1.000
_cell.length_c   1.000
_cell.angle_alpha   90.00
_cell.angle_beta   90.00
_cell.angle_gamma   90.00
#
_symmetry.space_group_name_H-M   'P 1'
#
loop_
_entity.id
_entity.type
_entity.pdbx_description
1 polymer ?
#
loop_
_entity_poly.entity_id
_entity_poly.type
_entity_poly.pdbx_seq_one_letter_code
_entity_poly.pdbx_strand_id
1 'polypeptide(L)'
;MDKKCILLGIVGDSATGKTTLTRGIVNLLGAENVTAICTDDYHKYNRRQRKELGITALHPDCNHIDIMEQHLRDLRAGRSILKPNYNHSTGDFDPPTYVKPARFVIVEGLLGYHTRILRDQFDVKVFLDPPEALRRQWKVQRDTAKRGYTPEQVLAALDAREADSEAFIRPQKKYADIVVRFYPKQKQTNDARLNAKIGLSPAQPCEQLSSIIEQIVEEFKDYPCERGSGTPCLHMSFAKWNGRPFEVLDIHGEIDEAQTNMLKMRLGNLIRARNFDLNMDEVGLFQKGDEVLVSYPLALAQLVISYFMINSSLEVTSPSPASTQA
;
A
#
# COMPACT_ATOMS: atom_id res chain seq x y z
N MET A 1 -27.23 8.76 -10.33
CA MET A 1 -26.07 9.46 -9.71
C MET A 1 -24.85 8.62 -10.05
N ASP A 2 -23.98 9.13 -10.91
CA ASP A 2 -22.74 8.44 -11.29
C ASP A 2 -21.87 8.29 -10.05
N LYS A 3 -21.71 7.06 -9.55
CA LYS A 3 -20.81 6.77 -8.45
C LYS A 3 -19.39 7.03 -8.94
N LYS A 4 -18.79 8.13 -8.46
CA LYS A 4 -17.40 8.51 -8.74
C LYS A 4 -16.45 7.36 -8.38
N CYS A 5 -15.56 7.02 -9.31
CA CYS A 5 -14.50 6.03 -9.11
C CYS A 5 -13.44 6.59 -8.14
N ILE A 6 -13.03 5.78 -7.15
CA ILE A 6 -12.03 6.16 -6.15
C ILE A 6 -10.71 5.47 -6.49
N LEU A 7 -9.63 6.25 -6.62
CA LEU A 7 -8.31 5.76 -6.98
C LEU A 7 -7.36 5.77 -5.78
N LEU A 8 -6.87 4.58 -5.42
CA LEU A 8 -5.85 4.38 -4.39
C LEU A 8 -4.51 4.08 -5.05
N GLY A 9 -3.49 4.88 -4.74
CA GLY A 9 -2.11 4.60 -5.12
C GLY A 9 -1.38 3.85 -4.01
N ILE A 10 -0.62 2.80 -4.36
CA ILE A 10 0.27 2.08 -3.45
C ILE A 10 1.66 2.00 -4.10
N VAL A 11 2.56 2.89 -3.68
CA VAL A 11 3.89 3.04 -4.28
C VAL A 11 4.99 2.60 -3.34
N GLY A 12 6.10 2.11 -3.88
CA GLY A 12 7.28 1.73 -3.12
C GLY A 12 8.20 0.84 -3.94
N ASP A 13 9.40 0.60 -3.47
CA ASP A 13 10.39 -0.20 -4.19
C ASP A 13 9.94 -1.67 -4.36
N SER A 14 10.60 -2.44 -5.23
CA SER A 14 10.40 -3.88 -5.35
C SER A 14 10.53 -4.56 -3.97
N ALA A 15 9.66 -5.53 -3.74
CA ALA A 15 9.65 -6.38 -2.53
C ALA A 15 9.44 -5.60 -1.23
N THR A 16 8.62 -4.54 -1.23
CA THR A 16 8.21 -3.83 -0.01
C THR A 16 6.87 -4.32 0.57
N GLY A 17 6.20 -5.30 -0.04
CA GLY A 17 4.92 -5.84 0.43
C GLY A 17 3.67 -5.24 -0.23
N LYS A 18 3.83 -4.41 -1.28
CA LYS A 18 2.69 -3.79 -2.01
C LYS A 18 1.62 -4.79 -2.43
N THR A 19 1.99 -5.84 -3.16
CA THR A 19 1.03 -6.84 -3.66
C THR A 19 0.28 -7.55 -2.53
N THR A 20 0.95 -7.80 -1.40
CA THR A 20 0.32 -8.36 -0.21
C THR A 20 -0.71 -7.39 0.39
N LEU A 21 -0.35 -6.12 0.49
CA LEU A 21 -1.24 -5.08 1.00
C LEU A 21 -2.45 -4.87 0.07
N THR A 22 -2.19 -4.72 -1.23
CA THR A 22 -3.19 -4.57 -2.29
C THR A 22 -4.18 -5.73 -2.27
N ARG A 23 -3.70 -6.98 -2.22
CA ARG A 23 -4.57 -8.17 -2.20
C ARG A 23 -5.52 -8.18 -1.00
N GLY A 24 -5.03 -7.87 0.20
CA GLY A 24 -5.91 -7.82 1.37
C GLY A 24 -6.94 -6.69 1.29
N ILE A 25 -6.59 -5.54 0.72
CA ILE A 25 -7.56 -4.45 0.49
C ILE A 25 -8.59 -4.87 -0.57
N VAL A 26 -8.19 -5.55 -1.65
CA VAL A 26 -9.13 -6.12 -2.64
C VAL A 26 -10.11 -7.08 -1.98
N ASN A 27 -9.61 -7.99 -1.13
CA ASN A 27 -10.46 -8.97 -0.45
C ASN A 27 -11.42 -8.28 0.54
N LEU A 28 -10.93 -7.29 1.31
CA LEU A 28 -11.76 -6.46 2.21
C LEU A 28 -12.93 -5.79 1.48
N LEU A 29 -12.70 -5.25 0.28
CA LEU A 29 -13.68 -4.48 -0.48
C LEU A 29 -14.59 -5.34 -1.38
N GLY A 30 -14.29 -6.63 -1.53
CA GLY A 30 -14.90 -7.50 -2.53
C GLY A 30 -14.26 -7.30 -3.91
N ALA A 31 -13.74 -8.37 -4.50
CA ALA A 31 -13.02 -8.32 -5.77
C ALA A 31 -13.87 -7.77 -6.93
N GLU A 32 -15.19 -7.94 -6.87
CA GLU A 32 -16.14 -7.40 -7.83
C GLU A 32 -16.26 -5.87 -7.80
N ASN A 33 -15.85 -5.23 -6.69
CA ASN A 33 -15.89 -3.78 -6.52
C ASN A 33 -14.57 -3.10 -6.87
N VAL A 34 -13.52 -3.87 -7.18
CA VAL A 34 -12.15 -3.37 -7.31
C VAL A 34 -11.52 -3.72 -8.66
N THR A 35 -10.96 -2.71 -9.32
CA THR A 35 -10.04 -2.87 -10.45
C THR A 35 -8.60 -2.68 -9.94
N ALA A 36 -7.83 -3.76 -9.86
CA ALA A 36 -6.41 -3.70 -9.46
C ALA A 36 -5.49 -3.56 -10.69
N ILE A 37 -4.57 -2.59 -10.64
CA ILE A 37 -3.60 -2.30 -11.71
C ILE A 37 -2.19 -2.41 -11.14
N CYS A 38 -1.34 -3.23 -11.75
CA CYS A 38 0.09 -3.22 -11.49
C CYS A 38 0.79 -2.32 -12.52
N THR A 39 1.59 -1.35 -12.06
CA THR A 39 2.31 -0.44 -12.97
C THR A 39 3.54 -1.08 -13.62
N ASP A 40 3.99 -2.24 -13.14
CA ASP A 40 5.03 -3.03 -13.81
C ASP A 40 4.57 -3.52 -15.21
N ASP A 41 3.26 -3.57 -15.45
CA ASP A 41 2.68 -3.87 -16.76
C ASP A 41 3.06 -2.85 -17.84
N TYR A 42 3.48 -1.65 -17.44
CA TYR A 42 3.79 -0.53 -18.33
C TYR A 42 5.29 -0.39 -18.61
N HIS A 43 6.09 -1.42 -18.34
CA HIS A 43 7.49 -1.44 -18.80
C HIS A 43 7.57 -1.30 -20.33
N LYS A 44 8.49 -0.46 -20.82
CA LYS A 44 8.77 -0.34 -22.27
C LYS A 44 9.59 -1.50 -22.81
N TYR A 45 10.44 -2.07 -21.94
CA TYR A 45 11.44 -3.07 -22.31
C TYR A 45 11.28 -4.32 -21.46
N ASN A 46 11.39 -5.48 -22.08
CA ASN A 46 11.42 -6.75 -21.38
C ASN A 46 12.75 -6.96 -20.63
N ARG A 47 12.87 -8.04 -19.84
CA ARG A 47 14.02 -8.26 -18.98
C ARG A 47 15.34 -8.35 -19.75
N ARG A 48 15.34 -8.93 -20.94
CA ARG A 48 16.53 -9.06 -21.80
C ARG A 48 16.94 -7.69 -22.35
N GLN A 49 16.00 -6.97 -22.94
CA GLN A 49 16.25 -5.64 -23.51
C GLN A 49 16.79 -4.65 -22.48
N ARG A 50 16.23 -4.64 -21.25
CA ARG A 50 16.75 -3.81 -20.16
C ARG A 50 18.22 -4.09 -19.83
N LYS A 51 18.62 -5.36 -19.86
CA LYS A 51 20.01 -5.77 -19.62
C LYS A 51 20.93 -5.30 -20.74
N GLU A 52 20.50 -5.40 -21.99
CA GLU A 52 21.26 -4.95 -23.18
C GLU A 52 21.44 -3.42 -23.18
N LEU A 53 20.42 -2.67 -22.75
CA LEU A 53 20.43 -1.22 -22.67
C LEU A 53 21.10 -0.66 -21.41
N GLY A 54 21.38 -1.51 -20.40
CA GLY A 54 21.90 -1.05 -19.12
C GLY A 54 20.93 -0.18 -18.31
N ILE A 55 19.62 -0.25 -18.59
CA ILE A 55 18.58 0.55 -17.91
C ILE A 55 17.81 -0.31 -16.91
N THR A 56 17.56 0.22 -15.71
CA THR A 56 16.78 -0.51 -14.71
C THR A 56 15.27 -0.27 -14.88
N ALA A 57 14.45 -1.18 -14.36
CA ALA A 57 12.99 -1.01 -14.34
C ALA A 57 12.54 0.17 -13.45
N LEU A 58 13.43 0.69 -12.59
CA LEU A 58 13.14 1.83 -11.71
C LEU A 58 13.27 3.16 -12.46
N HIS A 59 14.03 3.20 -13.55
CA HIS A 59 14.24 4.40 -14.34
C HIS A 59 12.94 4.79 -15.08
N PRO A 60 12.50 6.07 -15.03
CA PRO A 60 11.28 6.52 -15.71
C PRO A 60 11.27 6.21 -17.21
N ASP A 61 12.40 6.37 -17.90
CA ASP A 61 12.51 6.08 -19.34
C ASP A 61 12.28 4.60 -19.70
N CYS A 62 12.39 3.70 -18.72
CA CYS A 62 12.07 2.28 -18.89
C CYS A 62 10.56 1.99 -18.81
N ASN A 63 9.72 3.01 -18.57
CA ASN A 63 8.29 2.86 -18.31
C ASN A 63 7.45 3.81 -19.19
N HIS A 64 6.33 3.32 -19.73
CA HIS A 64 5.35 4.12 -20.46
C HIS A 64 4.54 5.01 -19.50
N ILE A 65 5.19 6.03 -18.91
CA ILE A 65 4.58 6.97 -17.96
C ILE A 65 3.38 7.69 -18.57
N ASP A 66 3.51 8.11 -19.82
CA ASP A 66 2.47 8.75 -20.62
C ASP A 66 1.21 7.88 -20.80
N ILE A 67 1.40 6.59 -21.11
CA ILE A 67 0.30 5.63 -21.23
C ILE A 67 -0.35 5.37 -19.86
N MET A 68 0.45 5.27 -18.78
CA MET A 68 -0.09 5.17 -17.42
C MET A 68 -0.97 6.37 -17.07
N GLU A 69 -0.50 7.59 -17.34
CA GLU A 69 -1.27 8.81 -17.10
C GLU A 69 -2.59 8.82 -17.87
N GLN A 70 -2.57 8.42 -19.14
CA GLN A 70 -3.77 8.33 -19.95
C GLN A 70 -4.75 7.28 -19.40
N HIS A 71 -4.27 6.08 -19.08
CA HIS A 71 -5.11 5.00 -18.57
C HIS A 71 -5.74 5.32 -17.21
N LEU A 72 -5.01 5.97 -16.30
CA LEU A 72 -5.58 6.38 -15.01
C LEU A 72 -6.64 7.47 -15.18
N ARG A 73 -6.43 8.42 -16.11
CA ARG A 73 -7.46 9.41 -16.48
C ARG A 73 -8.71 8.77 -17.06
N ASP A 74 -8.55 7.74 -17.91
CA ASP A 74 -9.66 7.00 -18.50
C ASP A 74 -10.45 6.21 -17.45
N LEU A 75 -9.76 5.45 -16.59
CA LEU A 75 -10.40 4.70 -15.51
C LEU A 75 -11.15 5.62 -14.54
N ARG A 76 -10.55 6.74 -14.13
CA ARG A 76 -11.19 7.75 -13.28
C ARG A 76 -12.47 8.30 -13.92
N ALA A 77 -12.49 8.46 -15.23
CA ALA A 77 -13.64 8.92 -15.99
C ALA A 77 -14.64 7.81 -16.38
N GLY A 78 -14.51 6.60 -15.81
CA GLY A 78 -15.42 5.49 -16.09
C GLY A 78 -15.21 4.81 -17.45
N ARG A 79 -14.11 5.13 -18.15
CA ARG A 79 -13.77 4.52 -19.45
C ARG A 79 -12.91 3.27 -19.25
N SER A 80 -13.17 2.27 -20.08
CA SER A 80 -12.35 1.04 -20.10
C SER A 80 -11.03 1.27 -20.83
N ILE A 81 -10.02 0.47 -20.50
CA ILE A 81 -8.69 0.54 -21.10
C ILE A 81 -8.28 -0.82 -21.66
N LEU A 82 -7.34 -0.82 -22.60
CA LEU A 82 -6.61 -2.02 -23.02
C LEU A 82 -5.25 -2.02 -22.33
N LYS A 83 -5.17 -2.69 -21.18
CA LYS A 83 -4.00 -2.65 -20.31
C LYS A 83 -2.92 -3.62 -20.82
N PRO A 84 -1.65 -3.21 -20.97
CA PRO A 84 -0.55 -4.14 -21.23
C PRO A 84 -0.40 -5.15 -20.08
N ASN A 85 0.32 -6.25 -20.32
CA ASN A 85 0.60 -7.26 -19.30
C ASN A 85 2.08 -7.61 -19.32
N TYR A 86 2.75 -7.45 -18.18
CA TYR A 86 4.14 -7.87 -18.02
C TYR A 86 4.21 -9.15 -17.19
N ASN A 87 4.76 -10.20 -17.78
CA ASN A 87 4.86 -11.50 -17.15
C ASN A 87 6.15 -11.60 -16.33
N HIS A 88 6.01 -11.64 -15.01
CA HIS A 88 7.18 -11.73 -14.13
C HIS A 88 7.93 -13.07 -14.18
N SER A 89 7.27 -14.14 -14.63
CA SER A 89 7.88 -15.48 -14.74
C SER A 89 8.80 -15.53 -15.96
N THR A 90 8.29 -15.19 -17.15
CA THR A 90 9.07 -15.17 -18.40
C THR A 90 9.98 -13.94 -18.47
N GLY A 91 9.57 -12.83 -17.84
CA GLY A 91 10.22 -11.53 -17.99
C GLY A 91 9.92 -10.84 -19.31
N ASP A 92 8.82 -11.21 -19.97
CA ASP A 92 8.36 -10.69 -21.26
C ASP A 92 6.90 -10.20 -21.20
N PHE A 93 6.36 -9.74 -22.33
CA PHE A 93 5.01 -9.20 -22.43
C PHE A 93 4.00 -10.25 -22.90
N ASP A 94 2.86 -10.29 -22.23
CA ASP A 94 1.69 -11.07 -22.66
C ASP A 94 0.70 -10.16 -23.42
N PRO A 95 -0.25 -10.71 -24.20
CA PRO A 95 -1.29 -9.93 -24.87
C PRO A 95 -2.06 -9.05 -23.87
N PRO A 96 -2.47 -7.83 -24.25
CA PRO A 96 -3.11 -6.92 -23.32
C PRO A 96 -4.51 -7.39 -22.88
N THR A 97 -4.93 -6.97 -21.69
CA THR A 97 -6.24 -7.31 -21.12
C THR A 97 -7.19 -6.11 -21.18
N TYR A 98 -8.43 -6.35 -21.59
CA TYR A 98 -9.50 -5.35 -21.51
C TYR A 98 -9.94 -5.18 -20.05
N VAL A 99 -9.82 -3.96 -19.52
CA VAL A 99 -10.11 -3.65 -18.11
C VAL A 99 -11.20 -2.59 -18.02
N LYS A 100 -12.26 -2.91 -17.26
CA LYS A 100 -13.32 -1.96 -16.91
C LYS A 100 -13.01 -1.31 -15.56
N PRO A 101 -13.31 -0.02 -15.36
CA PRO A 101 -13.21 0.59 -14.04
C PRO A 101 -14.33 0.07 -13.14
N ALA A 102 -13.99 -0.30 -11.91
CA ALA A 102 -14.92 -0.61 -10.85
C ALA A 102 -15.12 0.62 -9.94
N ARG A 103 -15.86 0.42 -8.83
CA ARG A 103 -16.08 1.47 -7.82
C ARG A 103 -14.76 1.97 -7.24
N PHE A 104 -13.82 1.04 -7.04
CA PHE A 104 -12.46 1.32 -6.59
C PHE A 104 -11.45 0.90 -7.65
N VAL A 105 -10.43 1.71 -7.85
CA VAL A 105 -9.26 1.37 -8.67
C VAL A 105 -8.04 1.45 -7.77
N ILE A 106 -7.34 0.33 -7.59
CA ILE A 106 -6.12 0.27 -6.79
C ILE A 106 -4.94 0.12 -7.74
N VAL A 107 -4.00 1.06 -7.69
CA VAL A 107 -2.84 1.08 -8.57
C VAL A 107 -1.59 0.88 -7.72
N GLU A 108 -0.89 -0.23 -7.95
CA GLU A 108 0.36 -0.52 -7.25
C GLU A 108 1.59 -0.48 -8.16
N GLY A 109 2.74 -0.13 -7.59
CA GLY A 109 4.04 -0.38 -8.23
C GLY A 109 5.09 0.68 -7.91
N LEU A 110 5.95 0.96 -8.88
CA LEU A 110 7.22 1.67 -8.65
C LEU A 110 7.11 3.19 -8.78
N LEU A 111 6.38 3.67 -9.79
CA LEU A 111 6.45 5.07 -10.27
C LEU A 111 5.11 5.80 -10.23
N GLY A 112 4.16 5.33 -9.41
CA GLY A 112 2.81 5.89 -9.35
C GLY A 112 2.75 7.38 -8.98
N TYR A 113 3.76 7.94 -8.32
CA TYR A 113 3.79 9.36 -7.96
C TYR A 113 4.89 10.14 -8.69
N HIS A 114 5.46 9.59 -9.76
CA HIS A 114 6.60 10.18 -10.45
C HIS A 114 6.27 11.57 -11.03
N THR A 115 5.17 11.68 -11.79
CA THR A 115 4.71 12.95 -12.38
C THR A 115 3.57 13.56 -11.60
N ARG A 116 3.35 14.87 -11.76
CA ARG A 116 2.19 15.55 -11.16
C ARG A 116 0.88 14.99 -11.72
N ILE A 117 0.83 14.71 -13.02
CA ILE A 117 -0.36 14.20 -13.70
C ILE A 117 -0.81 12.87 -13.08
N LEU A 118 0.12 11.94 -12.81
CA LEU A 118 -0.18 10.70 -12.09
C LEU A 118 -0.67 10.96 -10.67
N ARG A 119 0.02 11.82 -9.92
CA ARG A 119 -0.35 12.15 -8.52
C ARG A 119 -1.76 12.70 -8.40
N ASP A 120 -2.15 13.57 -9.32
CA ASP A 120 -3.46 14.22 -9.34
C ASP A 120 -4.59 13.23 -9.69
N GLN A 121 -4.28 11.99 -10.12
CA GLN A 121 -5.26 10.94 -10.32
C GLN A 121 -5.61 10.15 -9.06
N PHE A 122 -4.92 10.31 -7.93
CA PHE A 122 -5.17 9.52 -6.73
C PHE A 122 -5.93 10.30 -5.67
N ASP A 123 -6.99 9.72 -5.12
CA ASP A 123 -7.71 10.27 -3.97
C ASP A 123 -6.94 9.98 -2.67
N VAL A 124 -6.29 8.81 -2.59
CA VAL A 124 -5.39 8.45 -1.47
C VAL A 124 -4.08 7.89 -2.00
N LYS A 125 -2.96 8.37 -1.46
CA LYS A 125 -1.60 7.99 -1.85
C LYS A 125 -0.88 7.30 -0.69
N VAL A 126 -0.68 5.99 -0.81
CA VAL A 126 0.08 5.17 0.15
C VAL A 126 1.51 4.96 -0.36
N PHE A 127 2.49 5.03 0.54
CA PHE A 127 3.89 4.65 0.25
C PHE A 127 4.41 3.59 1.24
N LEU A 128 5.01 2.52 0.72
CA LEU A 128 5.54 1.39 1.50
C LEU A 128 7.04 1.56 1.69
N ASP A 129 7.46 1.72 2.96
CA ASP A 129 8.83 2.09 3.35
C ASP A 129 9.41 1.18 4.46
N PRO A 130 9.48 -0.15 4.23
CA PRO A 130 10.15 -1.04 5.17
C PRO A 130 11.67 -0.76 5.22
N PRO A 131 12.37 -1.12 6.31
CA PRO A 131 13.82 -1.05 6.38
C PRO A 131 14.49 -1.84 5.24
N GLU A 132 15.59 -1.31 4.72
CA GLU A 132 16.32 -1.91 3.58
C GLU A 132 16.71 -3.36 3.84
N ALA A 133 17.19 -3.69 5.04
CA ALA A 133 17.55 -5.07 5.41
C ALA A 133 16.37 -6.05 5.27
N LEU A 134 15.18 -5.66 5.72
CA LEU A 134 13.96 -6.46 5.62
C LEU A 134 13.53 -6.61 4.14
N ARG A 135 13.58 -5.51 3.38
CA ARG A 135 13.26 -5.51 1.94
C ARG A 135 14.19 -6.44 1.16
N ARG A 136 15.51 -6.40 1.41
CA ARG A 136 16.49 -7.29 0.79
C ARG A 136 16.21 -8.74 1.14
N GLN A 137 15.91 -9.04 2.41
CA GLN A 137 15.52 -10.38 2.86
C GLN A 137 14.29 -10.90 2.10
N TRP A 138 13.20 -10.13 2.04
CA TRP A 138 11.99 -10.50 1.31
C TRP A 138 12.24 -10.72 -0.17
N LYS A 139 13.10 -9.88 -0.78
CA LYS A 139 13.44 -10.03 -2.20
C LYS A 139 14.22 -11.31 -2.47
N VAL A 140 15.24 -11.60 -1.64
CA VAL A 140 16.01 -12.85 -1.73
C VAL A 140 15.07 -14.03 -1.60
N GLN A 141 14.29 -14.12 -0.52
CA GLN A 141 13.34 -15.22 -0.28
C GLN A 141 12.38 -15.43 -1.45
N ARG A 142 11.80 -14.36 -2.00
CA ARG A 142 10.84 -14.45 -3.11
C ARG A 142 11.50 -14.86 -4.42
N ASP A 143 12.61 -14.22 -4.79
CA ASP A 143 13.21 -14.39 -6.11
C ASP A 143 14.02 -15.70 -6.19
N THR A 144 14.54 -16.23 -5.08
CA THR A 144 15.15 -17.57 -5.04
C THR A 144 14.08 -18.67 -5.09
N ALA A 145 12.99 -18.55 -4.34
CA ALA A 145 11.94 -19.57 -4.29
C ALA A 145 11.08 -19.62 -5.57
N LYS A 146 10.73 -18.47 -6.14
CA LYS A 146 9.76 -18.39 -7.25
C LYS A 146 10.36 -18.22 -8.63
N ARG A 147 11.64 -17.80 -8.73
CA ARG A 147 12.24 -17.37 -10.00
C ARG A 147 13.59 -18.01 -10.31
N GLY A 148 14.07 -18.92 -9.44
CA GLY A 148 15.28 -19.72 -9.67
C GLY A 148 16.60 -18.94 -9.62
N TYR A 149 16.60 -17.72 -9.06
CA TYR A 149 17.84 -16.95 -8.88
C TYR A 149 18.62 -17.43 -7.65
N THR A 150 19.94 -17.22 -7.64
CA THR A 150 20.73 -17.38 -6.42
C THR A 150 20.65 -16.12 -5.54
N PRO A 151 20.85 -16.23 -4.21
CA PRO A 151 20.88 -15.06 -3.33
C PRO A 151 21.86 -13.97 -3.80
N GLU A 152 23.04 -14.36 -4.28
CA GLU A 152 24.10 -13.45 -4.74
C GLU A 152 23.65 -12.66 -5.97
N GLN A 153 22.98 -13.32 -6.92
CA GLN A 153 22.41 -12.65 -8.10
C GLN A 153 21.36 -11.62 -7.71
N VAL A 154 20.51 -11.94 -6.72
CA VAL A 154 19.46 -11.04 -6.24
C VAL A 154 20.07 -9.82 -5.53
N LEU A 155 21.09 -10.03 -4.69
CA LEU A 155 21.78 -8.96 -3.98
C LEU A 155 22.56 -8.06 -4.94
N ALA A 156 23.30 -8.61 -5.89
CA ALA A 156 24.00 -7.83 -6.91
C ALA A 156 23.02 -7.00 -7.75
N ALA A 157 21.86 -7.56 -8.10
CA ALA A 157 20.81 -6.83 -8.83
C ALA A 157 20.14 -5.73 -7.99
N LEU A 158 20.13 -5.86 -6.65
CA LEU A 158 19.68 -4.80 -5.75
C LEU A 158 20.69 -3.66 -5.70
N ASP A 159 21.97 -4.00 -5.53
CA ASP A 159 23.05 -3.00 -5.46
C ASP A 159 23.16 -2.19 -6.75
N ALA A 160 23.01 -2.86 -7.91
CA ALA A 160 23.00 -2.19 -9.21
C ALA A 160 21.81 -1.24 -9.43
N ARG A 161 20.74 -1.35 -8.62
CA ARG A 161 19.53 -0.52 -8.72
C ARG A 161 19.45 0.58 -7.67
N GLU A 162 20.38 0.60 -6.72
CA GLU A 162 20.31 1.49 -5.56
C GLU A 162 20.28 2.96 -5.96
N ALA A 163 21.13 3.36 -6.91
CA ALA A 163 21.16 4.73 -7.43
C ALA A 163 19.80 5.15 -8.04
N ASP A 164 19.16 4.28 -8.82
CA ASP A 164 17.84 4.56 -9.39
C ASP A 164 16.74 4.56 -8.32
N SER A 165 16.85 3.70 -7.30
CA SER A 165 15.90 3.69 -6.17
C SER A 165 15.95 5.01 -5.40
N GLU A 166 17.16 5.48 -5.10
CA GLU A 166 17.41 6.76 -4.45
C GLU A 166 16.94 7.95 -5.30
N ALA A 167 17.18 7.91 -6.62
CA ALA A 167 16.83 9.00 -7.52
C ALA A 167 15.32 9.06 -7.85
N PHE A 168 14.67 7.91 -8.05
CA PHE A 168 13.33 7.86 -8.65
C PHE A 168 12.25 7.28 -7.74
N ILE A 169 12.59 6.36 -6.82
CA ILE A 169 11.59 5.67 -5.99
C ILE A 169 11.39 6.36 -4.64
N ARG A 170 12.45 6.46 -3.82
CA ARG A 170 12.37 7.01 -2.46
C ARG A 170 11.84 8.46 -2.40
N PRO A 171 12.15 9.36 -3.36
CA PRO A 171 11.62 10.73 -3.33
C PRO A 171 10.11 10.81 -3.44
N GLN A 172 9.45 9.79 -4.02
CA GLN A 172 7.99 9.76 -4.15
C GLN A 172 7.26 9.70 -2.80
N LYS A 173 7.93 9.25 -1.72
CA LYS A 173 7.40 9.26 -0.35
C LYS A 173 6.90 10.63 0.10
N LYS A 174 7.51 11.72 -0.40
CA LYS A 174 7.11 13.10 -0.04
C LYS A 174 5.72 13.49 -0.55
N TYR A 175 5.13 12.70 -1.44
CA TYR A 175 3.78 12.92 -1.96
C TYR A 175 2.74 11.99 -1.32
N ALA A 176 3.15 11.08 -0.44
CA ALA A 176 2.23 10.16 0.20
C ALA A 176 1.37 10.87 1.25
N ASP A 177 0.10 10.47 1.31
CA ASP A 177 -0.85 10.84 2.35
C ASP A 177 -0.73 9.88 3.53
N ILE A 178 -0.43 8.61 3.24
CA ILE A 178 -0.19 7.54 4.21
C ILE A 178 1.14 6.87 3.90
N VAL A 179 1.96 6.64 4.92
CA VAL A 179 3.19 5.85 4.78
C VAL A 179 3.10 4.64 5.71
N VAL A 180 3.36 3.45 5.18
CA VAL A 180 3.36 2.20 5.96
C VAL A 180 4.77 1.65 6.03
N ARG A 181 5.22 1.35 7.25
CA ARG A 181 6.52 0.73 7.52
C ARG A 181 6.34 -0.49 8.39
N PHE A 182 6.54 -1.67 7.83
CA PHE A 182 6.71 -2.90 8.59
C PHE A 182 8.18 -3.05 9.03
N TYR A 183 8.42 -3.44 10.27
CA TYR A 183 9.78 -3.58 10.79
C TYR A 183 9.87 -4.65 11.90
N PRO A 184 10.98 -5.40 11.97
CA PRO A 184 11.18 -6.38 13.03
C PRO A 184 11.53 -5.67 14.34
N LYS A 185 11.18 -6.26 15.48
CA LYS A 185 11.54 -5.70 16.79
C LYS A 185 13.03 -5.89 17.11
N GLN A 186 13.63 -7.02 16.70
CA GLN A 186 15.04 -7.41 16.88
C GLN A 186 15.45 -8.42 15.78
N LYS A 187 16.30 -9.43 16.05
CA LYS A 187 16.60 -10.59 15.14
C LYS A 187 15.39 -11.49 14.84
N GLN A 188 14.16 -10.96 14.95
CA GLN A 188 12.93 -11.67 14.70
C GLN A 188 12.79 -11.98 13.21
N THR A 189 12.63 -13.27 12.90
CA THR A 189 12.54 -13.79 11.52
C THR A 189 11.11 -14.11 11.10
N ASN A 190 10.14 -13.99 12.01
CA ASN A 190 8.74 -14.27 11.75
C ASN A 190 8.03 -13.03 11.16
N ASP A 191 7.81 -13.07 9.84
CA ASP A 191 7.12 -12.00 9.10
C ASP A 191 5.68 -11.77 9.58
N ALA A 192 5.03 -12.77 10.20
CA ALA A 192 3.66 -12.63 10.73
C ALA A 192 3.59 -11.68 11.93
N ARG A 193 4.71 -11.49 12.63
CA ARG A 193 4.84 -10.75 13.89
C ARG A 193 5.68 -9.47 13.73
N LEU A 194 5.77 -8.92 12.53
CA LEU A 194 6.43 -7.63 12.32
C LEU A 194 5.61 -6.52 12.96
N ASN A 195 6.28 -5.54 13.56
CA ASN A 195 5.63 -4.29 13.95
C ASN A 195 5.24 -3.51 12.69
N ALA A 196 4.26 -2.63 12.80
CA ALA A 196 3.90 -1.68 11.77
C ALA A 196 3.86 -0.25 12.31
N LYS A 197 4.36 0.71 11.53
CA LYS A 197 4.05 2.14 11.71
C LYS A 197 3.20 2.59 10.53
N ILE A 198 2.09 3.26 10.83
CA ILE A 198 1.23 3.90 9.83
C ILE A 198 1.28 5.40 10.08
N GLY A 199 2.05 6.11 9.26
CA GLY A 199 2.12 7.57 9.31
C GLY A 199 1.03 8.19 8.45
N LEU A 200 0.24 9.06 9.04
CA LEU A 200 -0.87 9.81 8.46
C LEU A 200 -0.45 11.26 8.32
N SER A 201 -0.49 11.78 7.10
CA SER A 201 -0.14 13.18 6.84
C SER A 201 -1.25 14.11 7.35
N PRO A 202 -0.97 15.40 7.60
CA PRO A 202 -2.00 16.37 8.01
C PRO A 202 -3.16 16.53 7.01
N ALA A 203 -3.00 16.08 5.76
CA ALA A 203 -4.06 16.09 4.75
C ALA A 203 -5.10 14.98 4.96
N GLN A 204 -4.90 14.08 5.93
CA GLN A 204 -5.81 13.00 6.28
C GLN A 204 -6.21 13.18 7.75
N PRO A 205 -7.35 13.84 8.05
CA PRO A 205 -7.77 14.08 9.42
C PRO A 205 -7.94 12.75 10.18
N CYS A 206 -7.18 12.57 11.25
CA CYS A 206 -7.13 11.33 12.02
C CYS A 206 -7.77 11.43 13.40
N GLU A 207 -8.42 12.54 13.76
CA GLU A 207 -9.05 12.74 15.08
C GLU A 207 -9.94 11.56 15.52
N GLN A 208 -10.78 11.06 14.61
CA GLN A 208 -11.63 9.89 14.89
C GLN A 208 -10.82 8.62 15.13
N LEU A 209 -9.75 8.40 14.36
CA LEU A 209 -8.86 7.26 14.54
C LEU A 209 -8.09 7.37 15.86
N SER A 210 -7.53 8.53 16.17
CA SER A 210 -6.79 8.78 17.41
C SER A 210 -7.68 8.51 18.63
N SER A 211 -8.92 9.00 18.64
CA SER A 211 -9.88 8.74 19.72
C SER A 211 -10.23 7.25 19.86
N ILE A 212 -10.41 6.53 18.74
CA ILE A 212 -10.64 5.07 18.77
C ILE A 212 -9.44 4.35 19.40
N ILE A 213 -8.22 4.72 19.00
CA ILE A 213 -7.00 4.08 19.51
C ILE A 213 -6.85 4.34 21.00
N GLU A 214 -7.07 5.57 21.49
CA GLU A 214 -7.02 5.90 22.91
C GLU A 214 -8.01 5.08 23.74
N GLN A 215 -9.25 4.92 23.26
CA GLN A 215 -10.27 4.09 23.93
C GLN A 215 -9.84 2.63 24.03
N ILE A 216 -9.28 2.06 22.96
CA ILE A 216 -8.81 0.67 22.96
C ILE A 216 -7.61 0.51 23.89
N VAL A 217 -6.67 1.45 23.88
CA VAL A 217 -5.50 1.41 24.79
C VAL A 217 -5.94 1.41 26.25
N GLU A 218 -6.93 2.23 26.61
CA GLU A 218 -7.48 2.26 27.97
C GLU A 218 -8.22 0.96 28.34
N GLU A 219 -8.99 0.38 27.41
CA GLU A 219 -9.72 -0.89 27.62
C GLU A 219 -8.76 -2.07 27.83
N PHE A 220 -7.57 -2.03 27.23
CA PHE A 220 -6.56 -3.10 27.31
C PHE A 220 -5.35 -2.74 28.19
N LYS A 221 -5.44 -1.73 29.06
CA LYS A 221 -4.33 -1.27 29.91
C LYS A 221 -3.73 -2.38 30.81
N ASP A 222 -4.55 -3.35 31.21
CA ASP A 222 -4.13 -4.49 32.04
C ASP A 222 -3.61 -5.69 31.21
N TYR A 223 -3.67 -5.60 29.88
CA TYR A 223 -3.22 -6.62 28.93
C TYR A 223 -2.20 -6.06 27.92
N PRO A 224 -1.05 -5.54 28.39
CA PRO A 224 -0.04 -4.95 27.51
C PRO A 224 0.61 -6.00 26.60
N CYS A 225 1.09 -5.54 25.43
CA CYS A 225 1.72 -6.39 24.41
C CYS A 225 2.94 -7.16 24.92
N GLU A 226 3.67 -6.53 25.83
CA GLU A 226 4.77 -7.15 26.55
C GLU A 226 4.38 -7.27 28.02
N ARG A 227 4.05 -8.50 28.44
CA ARG A 227 3.75 -8.81 29.84
C ARG A 227 4.85 -8.28 30.75
N GLY A 228 4.49 -7.37 31.65
CA GLY A 228 5.39 -6.75 32.62
C GLY A 228 6.07 -5.44 32.17
N SER A 229 5.96 -5.02 30.91
CA SER A 229 6.51 -3.73 30.46
C SER A 229 5.54 -2.54 30.61
N GLY A 230 4.22 -2.82 30.64
CA GLY A 230 3.17 -1.79 30.56
C GLY A 230 3.03 -1.13 29.18
N THR A 231 3.76 -1.59 28.16
CA THR A 231 3.72 -0.98 26.81
C THR A 231 2.44 -1.40 26.07
N PRO A 232 1.61 -0.44 25.60
CA PRO A 232 0.41 -0.76 24.86
C PRO A 232 0.75 -1.31 23.46
N CYS A 233 -0.11 -2.18 22.93
CA CYS A 233 0.06 -2.74 21.59
C CYS A 233 -0.17 -1.73 20.46
N LEU A 234 -0.94 -0.68 20.76
CA LEU A 234 -1.28 0.41 19.86
C LEU A 234 -0.85 1.71 20.54
N HIS A 235 -0.21 2.60 19.80
CA HIS A 235 0.22 3.87 20.34
C HIS A 235 0.22 4.94 19.25
N MET A 236 -0.34 6.11 19.54
CA MET A 236 -0.24 7.27 18.66
C MET A 236 1.00 8.08 19.03
N SER A 237 1.86 8.35 18.06
CA SER A 237 3.05 9.18 18.20
C SER A 237 3.12 10.23 17.09
N PHE A 238 4.06 11.16 17.22
CA PHE A 238 4.37 12.12 16.16
C PHE A 238 5.78 11.87 15.64
N ALA A 239 5.95 11.85 14.33
CA ALA A 239 7.26 11.70 13.71
C ALA A 239 7.42 12.62 12.49
N LYS A 240 8.67 12.95 12.17
CA LYS A 240 9.02 13.60 10.90
C LYS A 240 9.63 12.58 9.96
N TRP A 241 8.97 12.34 8.82
CA TRP A 241 9.48 11.47 7.77
C TRP A 241 9.80 12.30 6.53
N ASN A 242 11.08 12.32 6.13
CA ASN A 242 11.60 13.22 5.09
C ASN A 242 11.25 14.70 5.35
N GLY A 243 11.37 15.13 6.62
CA GLY A 243 11.07 16.50 7.06
C GLY A 243 9.58 16.85 7.18
N ARG A 244 8.66 16.00 6.69
CA ARG A 244 7.20 16.20 6.79
C ARG A 244 6.67 15.62 8.11
N PRO A 245 5.76 16.31 8.82
CA PRO A 245 5.14 15.78 10.02
C PRO A 245 4.10 14.71 9.68
N PHE A 246 4.01 13.70 10.53
CA PHE A 246 3.01 12.65 10.49
C PHE A 246 2.53 12.34 11.91
N GLU A 247 1.23 12.13 12.06
CA GLU A 247 0.68 11.33 13.16
C GLU A 247 0.92 9.87 12.84
N VAL A 248 1.47 9.12 13.77
CA VAL A 248 1.93 7.76 13.55
C VAL A 248 1.20 6.82 14.48
N LEU A 249 0.42 5.92 13.90
CA LEU A 249 -0.05 4.74 14.62
C LEU A 249 1.05 3.69 14.63
N ASP A 250 1.62 3.45 15.80
CA ASP A 250 2.53 2.36 16.09
C ASP A 250 1.73 1.11 16.50
N ILE A 251 1.97 0.00 15.82
CA ILE A 251 1.30 -1.29 16.04
C ILE A 251 2.37 -2.33 16.34
N HIS A 252 2.31 -2.88 17.54
CA HIS A 252 3.26 -3.87 17.99
C HIS A 252 2.97 -5.26 17.38
N GLY A 253 4.02 -5.99 16.98
CA GLY A 253 3.93 -7.30 16.32
C GLY A 253 3.29 -8.41 17.17
N GLU A 254 3.32 -8.23 18.48
CA GLU A 254 2.73 -9.15 19.47
C GLU A 254 1.28 -8.82 19.82
N ILE A 255 0.65 -7.85 19.13
CA ILE A 255 -0.78 -7.60 19.30
C ILE A 255 -1.55 -8.92 19.10
N ASP A 256 -2.54 -9.16 19.96
CA ASP A 256 -3.32 -10.38 19.94
C ASP A 256 -4.61 -10.24 19.12
N GLU A 257 -5.33 -11.35 19.00
CA GLU A 257 -6.57 -11.41 18.25
C GLU A 257 -7.68 -10.55 18.86
N ALA A 258 -7.78 -10.49 20.20
CA ALA A 258 -8.85 -9.78 20.89
C ALA A 258 -8.74 -8.26 20.67
N GLN A 259 -7.54 -7.71 20.86
CA GLN A 259 -7.24 -6.30 20.59
C GLN A 259 -7.43 -5.95 19.11
N THR A 260 -6.99 -6.84 18.23
CA THR A 260 -7.17 -6.67 16.78
C THR A 260 -8.66 -6.66 16.40
N ASN A 261 -9.45 -7.59 16.93
CA ASN A 261 -10.88 -7.69 16.65
C ASN A 261 -11.65 -6.48 17.18
N MET A 262 -11.25 -5.91 18.31
CA MET A 262 -11.84 -4.67 18.82
C MET A 262 -11.66 -3.51 17.83
N LEU A 263 -10.43 -3.31 17.33
CA LEU A 263 -10.15 -2.26 16.34
C LEU A 263 -10.85 -2.54 15.01
N LYS A 264 -10.87 -3.81 14.56
CA LYS A 264 -11.64 -4.23 13.38
C LYS A 264 -13.11 -3.87 13.49
N MET A 265 -13.73 -4.16 14.62
CA MET A 265 -15.14 -3.85 14.88
C MET A 265 -15.39 -2.33 14.90
N ARG A 266 -14.57 -1.56 15.62
CA ARG A 266 -14.75 -0.09 15.74
C ARG A 266 -14.60 0.61 14.39
N LEU A 267 -13.53 0.31 13.64
CA LEU A 267 -13.35 0.85 12.29
C LEU A 267 -14.38 0.31 11.30
N GLY A 268 -14.71 -0.98 11.40
CA GLY A 268 -15.76 -1.60 10.59
C GLY A 268 -17.12 -0.92 10.76
N ASN A 269 -17.50 -0.55 11.98
CA ASN A 269 -18.74 0.19 12.25
C ASN A 269 -18.73 1.58 11.62
N LEU A 270 -17.61 2.30 11.68
CA LEU A 270 -17.48 3.59 11.00
C LEU A 270 -17.64 3.45 9.48
N ILE A 271 -17.04 2.42 8.90
CA ILE A 271 -17.12 2.14 7.46
C ILE A 271 -18.54 1.73 7.05
N ARG A 272 -19.20 0.88 7.86
CA ARG A 272 -20.59 0.45 7.64
C ARG A 272 -21.57 1.62 7.71
N ALA A 273 -21.36 2.57 8.62
CA ALA A 273 -22.14 3.80 8.68
C ALA A 273 -22.05 4.65 7.39
N ARG A 274 -21.05 4.39 6.52
CA ARG A 274 -20.90 4.99 5.19
C ARG A 274 -21.48 4.14 4.05
N ASN A 275 -22.29 3.11 4.34
CA ASN A 275 -22.87 2.17 3.37
C ASN A 275 -21.82 1.37 2.58
N PHE A 276 -20.75 0.95 3.26
CA PHE A 276 -19.79 -0.04 2.77
C PHE A 276 -19.76 -1.22 3.74
N ASP A 277 -19.94 -2.43 3.23
CA ASP A 277 -19.74 -3.65 4.02
C ASP A 277 -18.40 -4.25 3.59
N LEU A 278 -17.55 -4.56 4.57
CA LEU A 278 -16.23 -5.10 4.33
C LEU A 278 -16.19 -6.58 4.70
N ASN A 279 -15.53 -7.38 3.87
CA ASN A 279 -15.21 -8.76 4.20
C ASN A 279 -14.00 -8.81 5.12
N MET A 280 -14.23 -8.94 6.43
CA MET A 280 -13.18 -8.93 7.46
C MET A 280 -12.48 -10.29 7.65
N ASP A 281 -12.91 -11.35 6.98
CA ASP A 281 -12.44 -12.72 7.23
C ASP A 281 -11.01 -12.93 6.73
N GLU A 282 -10.65 -12.28 5.62
CA GLU A 282 -9.36 -12.48 4.95
C GLU A 282 -8.32 -11.38 5.20
N VAL A 283 -8.66 -10.41 6.06
CA VAL A 283 -7.78 -9.29 6.36
C VAL A 283 -6.57 -9.74 7.19
N GLY A 284 -5.37 -9.32 6.78
CA GLY A 284 -4.10 -9.73 7.37
C GLY A 284 -3.52 -11.04 6.83
N LEU A 285 -4.21 -11.73 5.90
CA LEU A 285 -3.66 -12.93 5.27
C LEU A 285 -2.54 -12.58 4.30
N PHE A 286 -1.42 -13.29 4.42
CA PHE A 286 -0.33 -13.23 3.47
C PHE A 286 0.26 -14.61 3.19
N GLN A 287 0.93 -14.74 2.05
CA GLN A 287 1.52 -15.99 1.62
C GLN A 287 3.04 -15.96 1.79
N LYS A 288 3.60 -17.00 2.42
CA LYS A 288 5.04 -17.20 2.57
C LYS A 288 5.40 -18.61 2.10
N GLY A 289 5.99 -18.70 0.90
CA GLY A 289 6.13 -19.99 0.22
C GLY A 289 4.74 -20.57 -0.10
N ASP A 290 4.48 -21.78 0.38
CA ASP A 290 3.20 -22.47 0.22
C ASP A 290 2.26 -22.28 1.42
N GLU A 291 2.72 -21.61 2.48
CA GLU A 291 1.92 -21.36 3.68
C GLU A 291 1.14 -20.05 3.57
N VAL A 292 -0.10 -20.08 4.08
CA VAL A 292 -0.91 -18.89 4.33
C VAL A 292 -0.85 -18.56 5.82
N LEU A 293 -0.40 -17.35 6.14
CA LEU A 293 -0.19 -16.87 7.49
C LEU A 293 -1.06 -15.64 7.76
N VAL A 294 -1.39 -15.41 9.03
CA VAL A 294 -2.12 -14.21 9.49
C VAL A 294 -1.12 -13.25 10.15
N SER A 295 -1.17 -11.97 9.76
CA SER A 295 -0.48 -10.89 10.47
C SER A 295 -1.47 -9.82 10.90
N TYR A 296 -1.59 -9.61 12.22
CA TYR A 296 -2.49 -8.61 12.77
C TYR A 296 -2.06 -7.16 12.46
N PRO A 297 -0.77 -6.79 12.52
CA PRO A 297 -0.35 -5.45 12.07
C PRO A 297 -0.62 -5.21 10.59
N LEU A 298 -0.48 -6.23 9.73
CA LEU A 298 -0.89 -6.14 8.34
C LEU A 298 -2.41 -5.95 8.22
N ALA A 299 -3.20 -6.68 8.99
CA ALA A 299 -4.65 -6.55 8.98
C ALA A 299 -5.10 -5.12 9.30
N LEU A 300 -4.51 -4.54 10.34
CA LEU A 300 -4.81 -3.18 10.76
C LEU A 300 -4.33 -2.14 9.74
N ALA A 301 -3.18 -2.35 9.09
CA ALA A 301 -2.74 -1.49 7.99
C ALA A 301 -3.71 -1.50 6.81
N GLN A 302 -4.18 -2.68 6.38
CA GLN A 302 -5.16 -2.82 5.30
C GLN A 302 -6.48 -2.14 5.66
N LEU A 303 -6.93 -2.28 6.90
CA LEU A 303 -8.18 -1.69 7.38
C LEU A 303 -8.11 -0.16 7.49
N VAL A 304 -7.03 0.38 8.06
CA VAL A 304 -6.82 1.84 8.19
C VAL A 304 -6.74 2.49 6.81
N ILE A 305 -6.03 1.90 5.85
CA ILE A 305 -5.99 2.41 4.48
C ILE A 305 -7.39 2.38 3.85
N SER A 306 -8.12 1.27 4.03
CA SER A 306 -9.48 1.14 3.48
C SER A 306 -10.43 2.19 4.07
N TYR A 307 -10.32 2.48 5.37
CA TYR A 307 -11.07 3.55 6.03
C TYR A 307 -10.81 4.92 5.38
N PHE A 308 -9.54 5.32 5.20
CA PHE A 308 -9.20 6.61 4.58
C PHE A 308 -9.59 6.68 3.10
N MET A 309 -9.46 5.58 2.37
CA MET A 309 -9.92 5.48 0.98
C MET A 309 -11.44 5.70 0.88
N ILE A 310 -12.21 5.09 1.79
CA ILE A 310 -13.68 5.24 1.83
C ILE A 310 -14.08 6.66 2.27
N ASN A 311 -13.40 7.24 3.27
CA ASN A 311 -13.71 8.60 3.71
C ASN A 311 -13.42 9.65 2.64
N SER A 312 -12.31 9.51 1.91
CA SER A 312 -11.95 10.42 0.81
C SER A 312 -12.98 10.43 -0.32
N SER A 313 -13.80 9.37 -0.44
CA SER A 313 -14.89 9.32 -1.42
C SER A 313 -16.08 10.24 -1.13
N LEU A 314 -16.20 10.73 0.11
CA LEU A 314 -17.38 11.44 0.60
C LEU A 314 -17.17 12.95 0.76
N GLU A 315 -15.93 13.41 0.92
CA GLU A 315 -15.62 14.85 0.94
C GLU A 315 -15.79 15.52 -0.43
N VAL A 316 -15.92 14.74 -1.49
CA VAL A 316 -16.14 15.25 -2.86
C VAL A 316 -17.63 15.24 -3.26
N THR A 317 -18.51 14.67 -2.42
CA THR A 317 -19.96 14.66 -2.65
C THR A 317 -20.70 15.77 -1.89
N SER A 318 -20.02 16.55 -1.04
CA SER A 318 -20.53 17.81 -0.53
C SER A 318 -20.43 18.89 -1.63
N PRO A 319 -21.54 19.55 -2.02
CA PRO A 319 -21.47 20.65 -2.95
C PRO A 319 -20.56 21.73 -2.36
N SER A 320 -19.59 22.20 -3.16
CA SER A 320 -18.86 23.43 -2.88
C SER A 320 -19.90 24.52 -2.54
N PRO A 321 -19.77 25.24 -1.41
CA PRO A 321 -20.64 26.37 -1.17
C PRO A 321 -20.42 27.34 -2.31
N ALA A 322 -21.44 27.50 -3.14
CA ALA A 322 -21.45 28.42 -4.25
C ALA A 322 -20.85 29.75 -3.78
N SER A 323 -19.85 30.24 -4.51
CA SER A 323 -19.35 31.60 -4.36
C SER A 323 -20.51 32.55 -4.62
N THR A 324 -21.23 32.85 -3.54
CA THR A 324 -22.19 33.92 -3.48
C THR A 324 -21.36 35.16 -3.24
N GLN A 325 -20.91 35.80 -4.31
CA GLN A 325 -20.49 37.18 -4.25
C GLN A 325 -21.26 37.97 -5.30
N ALA A 326 -21.88 39.02 -4.74
CA ALA A 326 -22.73 40.05 -5.31
C ALA A 326 -22.11 40.80 -6.49
#